data_AF-A0A1H9VEQ3-F1
#
_entry.id   AF-A0A1H9VEQ3-F1
#
_cell.length_a   1.000
_cell.length_b   1.000
_cell.length_c   1.000
_cell.angle_alpha   90.00
_cell.angle_beta   90.00
_cell.angle_gamma   90.00
#
_symmetry.space_group_name_H-M   'P 1'
#
loop_
_entity.id
_entity.type
_entity.pdbx_description
1 polymer ?
#
loop_
_entity_poly.entity_id
_entity_poly.type
_entity_poly.pdbx_seq_one_letter_code
_entity_poly.pdbx_strand_id
1 'polypeptide(L)'
;MEPITLHTMARRYLMSRDGKLRAEYAALPDDGRRSFGYTDEAKRIFPRYDVVAAMLLEVERLDPDDLPPVDRLATALATAASSARSVLTTDLGAVEAEATAAERELFRRGIRSWVTAEDLVVEPLPYRRVFGDEEVQDWRWRLERRWGFARDQTLWHPLIAETVPEDVLVVSADAMWDAGGFERVHEALAATGLRRVVEIREHGDPSCLLDLDEFAPSYTGAEGIWTDDTLDWIAYASHESSVAFGGTLAEHLRTSWADLADWGWVAIWDQPAK
;
A
#
# COMPACT_ATOMS: atom_id res chain seq x y z
N MET A 1 -27.85 -9.18 -2.45
CA MET A 1 -26.48 -8.70 -2.64
C MET A 1 -25.65 -9.14 -1.44
N GLU A 2 -24.48 -9.73 -1.67
CA GLU A 2 -23.56 -10.07 -0.58
C GLU A 2 -22.77 -8.82 -0.13
N PRO A 3 -22.43 -8.66 1.17
CA PRO A 3 -21.64 -7.54 1.65
C PRO A 3 -20.32 -7.34 0.90
N ILE A 4 -19.61 -8.44 0.61
CA ILE A 4 -18.35 -8.40 -0.15
C ILE A 4 -18.53 -7.85 -1.56
N THR A 5 -19.69 -8.08 -2.21
CA THR A 5 -19.99 -7.51 -3.53
C THR A 5 -20.09 -6.00 -3.48
N LEU A 6 -20.75 -5.44 -2.46
CA LEU A 6 -20.88 -4.00 -2.28
C LEU A 6 -19.53 -3.35 -1.94
N HIS A 7 -18.75 -3.97 -1.06
CA HIS A 7 -17.40 -3.51 -0.71
C HIS A 7 -16.47 -3.51 -1.92
N THR A 8 -16.46 -4.61 -2.70
CA THR A 8 -15.69 -4.72 -3.95
C THR A 8 -16.11 -3.66 -4.98
N MET A 9 -17.42 -3.43 -5.14
CA MET A 9 -17.93 -2.39 -6.04
C MET A 9 -17.45 -1.00 -5.63
N ALA A 10 -17.51 -0.69 -4.34
CA ALA A 10 -17.08 0.59 -3.80
C ALA A 10 -15.59 0.83 -4.04
N ARG A 11 -14.74 -0.18 -3.76
CA ARG A 11 -13.29 -0.13 -4.06
C ARG A 11 -13.03 0.09 -5.54
N ARG A 12 -13.60 -0.74 -6.43
CA ARG A 12 -13.42 -0.60 -7.88
C ARG A 12 -13.84 0.76 -8.40
N TYR A 13 -14.97 1.28 -7.92
CA TYR A 13 -15.43 2.62 -8.28
C TYR A 13 -14.38 3.67 -7.92
N LEU A 14 -13.88 3.68 -6.68
CA LEU A 14 -12.93 4.67 -6.20
C LEU A 14 -11.57 4.56 -6.93
N MET A 15 -11.05 3.34 -7.14
CA MET A 15 -9.83 3.11 -7.91
C MET A 15 -9.95 3.62 -9.35
N SER A 16 -11.03 3.27 -10.05
CA SER A 16 -11.30 3.75 -11.41
C SER A 16 -11.48 5.26 -11.45
N ARG A 17 -12.15 5.82 -10.44
CA ARG A 17 -12.42 7.25 -10.35
C ARG A 17 -11.16 8.07 -10.10
N ASP A 18 -10.28 7.61 -9.21
CA ASP A 18 -8.97 8.23 -8.96
C ASP A 18 -8.14 8.27 -10.24
N GLY A 19 -7.97 7.13 -10.92
CA GLY A 19 -7.23 7.04 -12.18
C GLY A 19 -7.79 7.98 -13.26
N LYS A 20 -9.12 8.05 -13.39
CA LYS A 20 -9.78 8.99 -14.33
C LYS A 20 -9.48 10.44 -13.99
N LEU A 21 -9.60 10.84 -12.72
CA LEU A 21 -9.38 12.22 -12.30
C LEU A 21 -7.91 12.64 -12.43
N ARG A 22 -6.96 11.74 -12.15
CA ARG A 22 -5.53 11.97 -12.38
C ARG A 22 -5.22 12.14 -13.86
N ALA A 23 -5.81 11.33 -14.73
CA ALA A 23 -5.68 11.47 -16.17
C ALA A 23 -6.28 12.80 -16.69
N GLU A 24 -7.45 13.20 -16.18
CA GLU A 24 -8.06 14.50 -16.48
C GLU A 24 -7.14 15.66 -16.05
N TYR A 25 -6.53 15.57 -14.87
CA TYR A 25 -5.58 16.58 -14.38
C TYR A 25 -4.32 16.66 -15.23
N ALA A 26 -3.72 15.51 -15.56
CA ALA A 26 -2.51 15.43 -16.38
C ALA A 26 -2.71 15.95 -17.81
N ALA A 27 -3.96 16.01 -18.28
CA ALA A 27 -4.30 16.57 -19.60
C ALA A 27 -4.46 18.11 -19.59
N LEU A 28 -4.38 18.77 -18.43
CA LEU A 28 -4.48 20.23 -18.36
C LEU A 28 -3.24 20.91 -18.96
N PRO A 29 -3.40 22.02 -19.69
CA PRO A 29 -2.26 22.82 -20.14
C PRO A 29 -1.41 23.33 -18.97
N ASP A 30 -0.09 23.36 -19.16
CA ASP A 30 0.89 23.83 -18.16
C ASP A 30 0.74 23.17 -16.78
N ASP A 31 0.38 21.88 -16.74
CA ASP A 31 0.09 21.12 -15.52
C ASP A 31 -0.97 21.79 -14.62
N GLY A 32 -1.92 22.51 -15.25
CA GLY A 32 -2.97 23.25 -14.57
C GLY A 32 -2.49 24.54 -13.87
N ARG A 33 -1.26 24.98 -14.12
CA ARG A 33 -0.66 26.17 -13.51
C ARG A 33 -0.84 27.42 -14.36
N ARG A 34 -0.97 28.56 -13.70
CA ARG A 34 -0.92 29.89 -14.32
C ARG A 34 -0.17 30.86 -13.40
N SER A 35 0.97 31.35 -13.87
CA SER A 35 1.87 32.21 -13.09
C SER A 35 2.29 31.53 -11.76
N PHE A 36 1.99 32.12 -10.60
CA PHE A 36 2.39 31.60 -9.29
C PHE A 36 1.35 30.68 -8.62
N GLY A 37 0.31 30.23 -9.33
CA GLY A 37 -0.74 29.41 -8.72
C GLY A 37 -1.46 28.46 -9.68
N TYR A 38 -2.40 27.69 -9.13
CA TYR A 38 -3.27 26.80 -9.90
C TYR A 38 -4.45 27.56 -10.50
N THR A 39 -4.82 27.16 -11.71
CA THR A 39 -6.06 27.60 -12.35
C THR A 39 -7.30 27.11 -11.59
N ASP A 40 -8.44 27.77 -11.77
CA ASP A 40 -9.71 27.29 -11.20
C ASP A 40 -10.10 25.91 -11.74
N GLU A 41 -9.68 25.58 -12.97
CA GLU A 41 -9.91 24.25 -13.55
C GLU A 41 -9.10 23.18 -12.81
N ALA A 42 -7.81 23.42 -12.59
CA ALA A 42 -6.96 22.55 -11.77
C ALA A 42 -7.53 22.36 -10.37
N LYS A 43 -7.96 23.45 -9.72
CA LYS A 43 -8.60 23.45 -8.39
C LYS A 43 -9.93 22.69 -8.34
N ARG A 44 -10.60 22.51 -9.47
CA ARG A 44 -11.80 21.66 -9.56
C ARG A 44 -11.48 20.18 -9.73
N ILE A 45 -10.23 19.80 -10.04
CA ILE A 45 -9.86 18.42 -10.33
C ILE A 45 -8.99 17.83 -9.22
N PHE A 46 -7.85 18.45 -8.87
CA PHE A 46 -6.91 17.81 -7.95
C PHE A 46 -7.48 17.47 -6.57
N PRO A 47 -8.30 18.35 -5.94
CA PRO A 47 -8.87 18.00 -4.64
C PRO A 47 -9.80 16.78 -4.73
N ARG A 48 -10.37 16.50 -5.91
CA ARG A 48 -11.27 15.37 -6.12
C ARG A 48 -10.52 14.05 -6.13
N TYR A 49 -9.37 13.94 -6.81
CA TYR A 49 -8.61 12.70 -6.71
C TYR A 49 -8.02 12.53 -5.30
N ASP A 50 -7.64 13.63 -4.63
CA ASP A 50 -7.13 13.57 -3.26
C ASP A 50 -8.20 13.05 -2.28
N VAL A 51 -9.44 13.53 -2.39
CA VAL A 51 -10.54 13.03 -1.55
C VAL A 51 -10.97 11.62 -1.94
N VAL A 52 -10.90 11.24 -3.22
CA VAL A 52 -11.20 9.86 -3.66
C VAL A 52 -10.17 8.88 -3.10
N ALA A 53 -8.89 9.21 -3.16
CA ALA A 53 -7.83 8.43 -2.54
C ALA A 53 -8.07 8.29 -1.02
N ALA A 54 -8.38 9.38 -0.33
CA ALA A 54 -8.70 9.32 1.11
C ALA A 54 -9.95 8.46 1.40
N MET A 55 -11.00 8.52 0.57
CA MET A 55 -12.18 7.67 0.71
C MET A 55 -11.83 6.19 0.50
N LEU A 56 -10.97 5.87 -0.47
CA LEU A 56 -10.53 4.50 -0.72
C LEU A 56 -9.84 3.93 0.51
N LEU A 57 -8.96 4.69 1.16
CA LEU A 57 -8.30 4.29 2.41
C LEU A 57 -9.32 3.93 3.50
N GLU A 58 -10.33 4.77 3.73
CA GLU A 58 -11.37 4.49 4.73
C GLU A 58 -12.22 3.27 4.38
N VAL A 59 -12.51 3.04 3.09
CA VAL A 59 -13.23 1.84 2.63
C VAL A 59 -12.38 0.58 2.83
N GLU A 60 -11.08 0.67 2.57
CA GLU A 60 -10.13 -0.43 2.75
C GLU A 60 -9.78 -0.70 4.21
N ARG A 61 -10.14 0.17 5.16
CA ARG A 61 -10.05 -0.14 6.61
C ARG A 61 -11.08 -1.17 7.07
N LEU A 62 -12.16 -1.35 6.32
CA LEU A 62 -13.15 -2.40 6.61
C LEU A 62 -12.54 -3.76 6.28
N ASP A 63 -12.61 -4.71 7.22
CA ASP A 63 -12.12 -6.07 7.00
C ASP A 63 -13.03 -6.84 6.03
N PRO A 64 -12.54 -7.27 4.85
CA PRO A 64 -13.32 -8.08 3.92
C PRO A 64 -13.84 -9.40 4.51
N ASP A 65 -13.16 -9.96 5.52
CA ASP A 65 -13.57 -11.22 6.17
C ASP A 65 -14.64 -11.02 7.26
N ASP A 66 -14.86 -9.79 7.73
CA ASP A 66 -15.81 -9.45 8.81
C ASP A 66 -16.70 -8.25 8.42
N LEU A 67 -17.24 -8.27 7.20
CA LEU A 67 -18.12 -7.21 6.72
C LEU A 67 -19.51 -7.30 7.38
N PRO A 68 -20.09 -6.16 7.82
CA PRO A 68 -21.43 -6.14 8.37
C PRO A 68 -22.50 -6.37 7.28
N PRO A 69 -23.76 -6.67 7.66
CA PRO A 69 -24.87 -6.77 6.71
C PRO A 69 -25.00 -5.53 5.82
N VAL A 70 -25.49 -5.72 4.58
CA VAL A 70 -25.48 -4.72 3.50
C VAL A 70 -25.97 -3.33 3.91
N ASP A 71 -27.07 -3.21 4.65
CA ASP A 71 -27.61 -1.90 5.07
C ASP A 71 -26.65 -1.14 6.01
N ARG A 72 -26.00 -1.88 6.92
CA ARG A 72 -24.98 -1.33 7.82
C ARG A 72 -23.69 -1.03 7.06
N LEU A 73 -23.30 -1.89 6.12
CA LEU A 73 -22.14 -1.65 5.26
C LEU A 73 -22.34 -0.40 4.40
N ALA A 74 -23.49 -0.22 3.77
CA ALA A 74 -23.82 0.98 2.99
C ALA A 74 -23.73 2.25 3.84
N THR A 75 -24.20 2.18 5.09
CA THR A 75 -24.06 3.26 6.07
C THR A 75 -22.58 3.52 6.41
N ALA A 76 -21.79 2.48 6.65
CA ALA A 76 -20.36 2.59 6.93
C ALA A 76 -19.59 3.21 5.75
N LEU A 77 -19.87 2.79 4.52
CA LEU A 77 -19.28 3.35 3.30
C LEU A 77 -19.66 4.83 3.10
N ALA A 78 -20.92 5.20 3.39
CA ALA A 78 -21.34 6.61 3.33
C ALA A 78 -20.70 7.47 4.43
N THR A 79 -20.45 6.89 5.61
CA THR A 79 -19.69 7.52 6.69
C THR A 79 -18.23 7.70 6.29
N ALA A 80 -17.57 6.67 5.75
CA ALA A 80 -16.22 6.74 5.20
C ALA A 80 -16.10 7.86 4.16
N ALA A 81 -17.08 7.97 3.26
CA ALA A 81 -17.17 9.07 2.30
C ALA A 81 -17.22 10.46 2.93
N SER A 82 -17.71 10.59 4.16
CA SER A 82 -17.88 11.86 4.86
C SER A 82 -16.73 12.17 5.82
N SER A 83 -16.11 11.14 6.41
CA SER A 83 -15.01 11.27 7.37
C SER A 83 -13.62 11.25 6.73
N ALA A 84 -13.48 10.71 5.52
CA ALA A 84 -12.19 10.59 4.84
C ALA A 84 -11.46 11.94 4.77
N ARG A 85 -10.23 11.99 5.29
CA ARG A 85 -9.38 13.19 5.32
C ARG A 85 -7.94 12.81 5.04
N SER A 86 -7.24 13.74 4.43
CA SER A 86 -5.78 13.79 4.28
C SER A 86 -5.32 15.23 4.44
N VAL A 87 -4.00 15.44 4.61
CA VAL A 87 -3.39 16.78 4.64
C VAL A 87 -3.72 17.62 3.39
N LEU A 88 -4.01 16.97 2.27
CA LEU A 88 -4.36 17.62 0.99
C LEU A 88 -5.86 17.96 0.87
N THR A 89 -6.69 17.53 1.82
CA THR A 89 -8.15 17.75 1.81
C THR A 89 -8.62 18.61 2.98
N THR A 90 -7.70 19.11 3.80
CA THR A 90 -7.93 20.06 4.89
C THR A 90 -7.60 21.48 4.46
N ASP A 91 -8.23 22.47 5.11
CA ASP A 91 -7.98 23.91 4.87
C ASP A 91 -8.11 24.37 3.40
N LEU A 92 -9.11 23.80 2.71
CA LEU A 92 -9.37 24.05 1.30
C LEU A 92 -9.98 25.45 1.04
N GLY A 93 -9.62 26.03 -0.11
CA GLY A 93 -10.34 27.17 -0.68
C GLY A 93 -11.76 26.81 -1.10
N ALA A 94 -12.58 27.82 -1.43
CA ALA A 94 -14.00 27.62 -1.73
C ALA A 94 -14.24 26.69 -2.93
N VAL A 95 -13.44 26.81 -4.00
CA VAL A 95 -13.57 25.99 -5.22
C VAL A 95 -13.19 24.54 -4.93
N GLU A 96 -12.10 24.33 -4.20
CA GLU A 96 -11.61 23.03 -3.80
C GLU A 96 -12.59 22.33 -2.84
N ALA A 97 -13.15 23.07 -1.88
CA ALA A 97 -14.15 22.57 -0.94
C ALA A 97 -15.45 22.16 -1.64
N GLU A 98 -15.93 22.94 -2.62
CA GLU A 98 -17.09 22.59 -3.44
C GLU A 98 -16.82 21.31 -4.25
N ALA A 99 -15.66 21.22 -4.90
CA ALA A 99 -15.27 20.09 -5.72
C ALA A 99 -15.19 18.79 -4.89
N THR A 100 -14.57 18.84 -3.70
CA THR A 100 -14.51 17.68 -2.79
C THR A 100 -15.89 17.27 -2.29
N ALA A 101 -16.75 18.22 -1.90
CA ALA A 101 -18.10 17.93 -1.46
C ALA A 101 -18.96 17.26 -2.56
N ALA A 102 -18.84 17.73 -3.80
CA ALA A 102 -19.52 17.15 -4.95
C ALA A 102 -19.08 15.70 -5.21
N GLU A 103 -17.78 15.40 -5.08
CA GLU A 103 -17.25 14.05 -5.28
C GLU A 103 -17.73 13.08 -4.18
N ARG A 104 -17.76 13.52 -2.91
CA ARG A 104 -18.33 12.72 -1.81
C ARG A 104 -19.80 12.39 -2.04
N GLU A 105 -20.59 13.34 -2.53
CA GLU A 105 -22.01 13.09 -2.83
C GLU A 105 -22.19 12.19 -4.07
N LEU A 106 -21.30 12.27 -5.06
CA LEU A 106 -21.30 11.36 -6.19
C LEU A 106 -21.10 9.91 -5.72
N PHE A 107 -20.12 9.66 -4.86
CA PHE A 107 -19.89 8.34 -4.29
C PHE A 107 -21.06 7.84 -3.43
N ARG A 108 -21.62 8.71 -2.57
CA ARG A 108 -22.83 8.39 -1.77
C ARG A 108 -24.04 8.02 -2.63
N ARG A 109 -24.25 8.71 -3.76
CA ARG A 109 -25.28 8.33 -4.74
C ARG A 109 -24.99 6.97 -5.38
N GLY A 110 -23.72 6.71 -5.71
CA GLY A 110 -23.27 5.41 -6.19
C GLY A 110 -23.67 4.28 -5.24
N ILE A 111 -23.33 4.40 -3.95
CA ILE A 111 -23.69 3.42 -2.92
C ILE A 111 -25.19 3.16 -2.89
N ARG A 112 -26.02 4.22 -2.86
CA ARG A 112 -27.49 4.07 -2.85
C ARG A 112 -27.99 3.34 -4.09
N SER A 113 -27.43 3.64 -5.25
CA SER A 113 -27.80 2.98 -6.52
C SER A 113 -27.38 1.51 -6.54
N TRP A 114 -26.21 1.17 -6.01
CA TRP A 114 -25.71 -0.21 -6.00
C TRP A 114 -26.51 -1.08 -5.06
N VAL A 115 -26.85 -0.60 -3.86
CA VAL A 115 -27.67 -1.35 -2.89
C VAL A 115 -29.01 -1.79 -3.48
N THR A 116 -29.61 -0.96 -4.34
CA THR A 116 -30.89 -1.27 -4.99
C THR A 116 -30.77 -2.04 -6.31
N ALA A 117 -29.55 -2.35 -6.76
CA ALA A 117 -29.34 -3.09 -8.00
C ALA A 117 -29.59 -4.59 -7.78
N GLU A 118 -30.50 -5.17 -8.57
CA GLU A 118 -30.93 -6.57 -8.41
C GLU A 118 -29.85 -7.57 -8.88
N ASP A 119 -29.12 -7.24 -9.96
CA ASP A 119 -28.17 -8.15 -10.62
C ASP A 119 -26.72 -7.65 -10.60
N LEU A 120 -26.30 -6.95 -9.54
CA LEU A 120 -24.92 -6.46 -9.44
C LEU A 120 -23.96 -7.63 -9.22
N VAL A 121 -23.21 -7.99 -10.27
CA VAL A 121 -22.10 -8.94 -10.22
C VAL A 121 -20.80 -8.19 -10.44
N VAL A 122 -19.86 -8.37 -9.53
CA VAL A 122 -18.54 -7.73 -9.59
C VAL A 122 -17.48 -8.80 -9.42
N GLU A 123 -16.50 -8.80 -10.30
CA GLU A 123 -15.33 -9.67 -10.18
C GLU A 123 -14.57 -9.30 -8.89
N PRO A 124 -14.12 -10.30 -8.11
CA PRO A 124 -13.37 -10.06 -6.89
C PRO A 124 -12.15 -9.15 -7.11
N LEU A 125 -11.78 -8.41 -6.08
CA LEU A 125 -10.48 -7.77 -5.99
C LEU A 125 -9.60 -8.58 -5.02
N PRO A 126 -8.27 -8.50 -5.17
CA PRO A 126 -7.34 -8.99 -4.16
C PRO A 126 -7.69 -8.45 -2.77
N TYR A 127 -7.49 -9.28 -1.75
CA TYR A 127 -7.65 -8.90 -0.36
C TYR A 127 -6.71 -7.75 -0.04
N ARG A 128 -7.28 -6.71 0.56
CA ARG A 128 -6.53 -5.59 1.11
C ARG A 128 -7.31 -5.01 2.27
N ARG A 129 -6.65 -4.91 3.43
CA ARG A 129 -7.16 -4.24 4.62
C ARG A 129 -6.14 -3.21 5.12
N VAL A 130 -6.48 -1.94 5.02
CA VAL A 130 -5.65 -0.84 5.54
C VAL A 130 -5.73 -0.82 7.06
N PHE A 131 -4.59 -0.69 7.73
CA PHE A 131 -4.52 -0.60 9.18
C PHE A 131 -4.89 0.80 9.68
N GLY A 132 -5.42 0.86 10.90
CA GLY A 132 -5.53 2.10 11.66
C GLY A 132 -4.21 2.44 12.36
N ASP A 133 -4.04 3.69 12.80
CA ASP A 133 -2.78 4.16 13.40
C ASP A 133 -2.35 3.31 14.61
N GLU A 134 -3.30 2.95 15.49
CA GLU A 134 -3.02 2.10 16.66
C GLU A 134 -2.50 0.72 16.28
N GLU A 135 -3.08 0.12 15.24
CA GLU A 135 -2.67 -1.20 14.72
C GLU A 135 -1.29 -1.13 14.07
N VAL A 136 -0.98 -0.05 13.32
CA VAL A 136 0.37 0.19 12.79
C VAL A 136 1.40 0.31 13.91
N GLN A 137 1.06 1.02 15.00
CA GLN A 137 1.97 1.14 16.15
C GLN A 137 2.19 -0.20 16.86
N ASP A 138 1.15 -1.02 16.99
CA ASP A 138 1.29 -2.38 17.54
C ASP A 138 2.21 -3.25 16.67
N TRP A 139 2.05 -3.20 15.34
CA TRP A 139 2.95 -3.89 14.41
C TRP A 139 4.39 -3.43 14.54
N ARG A 140 4.63 -2.11 14.57
CA ARG A 140 5.98 -1.55 14.76
C ARG A 140 6.59 -2.01 16.09
N TRP A 141 5.79 -2.09 17.14
CA TRP A 141 6.24 -2.59 18.44
C TRP A 141 6.64 -4.06 18.40
N ARG A 142 5.84 -4.91 17.74
CA ARG A 142 6.13 -6.33 17.56
C ARG A 142 7.40 -6.56 16.72
N LEU A 143 7.53 -5.81 15.62
CA LEU A 143 8.70 -5.81 14.75
C LEU A 143 9.96 -5.38 15.49
N GLU A 144 9.91 -4.33 16.31
CA GLU A 144 11.05 -3.95 17.16
C GLU A 144 11.46 -5.12 18.06
N ARG A 145 10.51 -5.69 18.78
CA ARG A 145 10.81 -6.71 19.79
C ARG A 145 11.41 -7.97 19.19
N ARG A 146 11.01 -8.33 17.97
CA ARG A 146 11.47 -9.55 17.30
C ARG A 146 12.72 -9.34 16.45
N TRP A 147 12.80 -8.20 15.76
CA TRP A 147 13.77 -7.93 14.69
C TRP A 147 14.69 -6.73 14.97
N GLY A 148 14.56 -6.06 16.11
CA GLY A 148 15.43 -4.94 16.51
C GLY A 148 15.17 -3.63 15.74
N PHE A 149 14.02 -3.51 15.09
CA PHE A 149 13.61 -2.32 14.34
C PHE A 149 13.28 -1.14 15.25
N ALA A 150 14.03 -0.03 15.22
CA ALA A 150 13.80 1.11 16.09
C ALA A 150 12.51 1.86 15.73
N ARG A 151 11.53 2.03 16.65
CA ARG A 151 10.19 2.57 16.31
C ARG A 151 10.18 3.99 15.74
N ASP A 152 11.18 4.79 16.11
CA ASP A 152 11.31 6.19 15.72
C ASP A 152 12.03 6.37 14.37
N GLN A 153 12.48 5.26 13.78
CA GLN A 153 13.10 5.22 12.47
C GLN A 153 12.41 4.15 11.63
N THR A 154 12.51 4.27 10.32
CA THR A 154 12.14 3.19 9.40
C THR A 154 13.32 2.45 8.84
N LEU A 155 14.49 2.80 9.34
CA LEU A 155 15.74 2.14 9.09
C LEU A 155 15.73 0.82 9.85
N TRP A 156 15.55 -0.28 9.13
CA TRP A 156 15.85 -1.58 9.71
C TRP A 156 17.37 -1.76 9.77
N HIS A 157 17.87 -1.95 10.99
CA HIS A 157 19.28 -2.26 11.18
C HIS A 157 19.59 -3.71 10.76
N PRO A 158 20.74 -3.91 10.10
CA PRO A 158 21.78 -2.90 9.91
C PRO A 158 21.50 -2.04 8.67
N LEU A 159 21.47 -0.71 8.85
CA LEU A 159 22.16 0.17 7.90
C LEU A 159 23.45 -0.57 7.55
N ILE A 160 23.61 -0.96 6.29
CA ILE A 160 24.54 -2.01 5.87
C ILE A 160 25.97 -1.47 5.91
N ALA A 161 26.43 -1.14 7.10
CA ALA A 161 27.61 -0.33 7.34
C ALA A 161 28.63 -1.02 8.24
N GLU A 162 28.26 -2.01 9.07
CA GLU A 162 29.30 -2.62 9.94
C GLU A 162 29.31 -4.15 10.02
N THR A 163 28.21 -4.87 9.75
CA THR A 163 28.20 -6.32 9.37
C THR A 163 26.76 -6.80 9.21
N VAL A 164 26.47 -7.59 8.17
CA VAL A 164 25.17 -8.25 8.01
C VAL A 164 25.11 -9.46 8.96
N PRO A 165 24.09 -9.58 9.83
CA PRO A 165 23.91 -10.77 10.67
C PRO A 165 23.85 -12.06 9.85
N GLU A 166 24.39 -13.17 10.37
CA GLU A 166 24.44 -14.44 9.62
C GLU A 166 23.04 -14.95 9.21
N ASP A 167 22.01 -14.64 9.99
CA ASP A 167 20.62 -15.01 9.73
C ASP A 167 19.89 -14.05 8.77
N VAL A 168 20.56 -13.00 8.30
CA VAL A 168 20.01 -12.02 7.35
C VAL A 168 20.67 -12.18 5.98
N LEU A 169 19.83 -12.29 4.95
CA LEU A 169 20.23 -12.32 3.55
C LEU A 169 19.98 -10.95 2.95
N VAL A 170 20.99 -10.31 2.36
CA VAL A 170 20.84 -9.02 1.68
C VAL A 170 21.25 -9.16 0.22
N VAL A 171 20.35 -8.77 -0.68
CA VAL A 171 20.54 -8.79 -2.13
C VAL A 171 20.34 -7.40 -2.73
N SER A 172 20.92 -7.17 -3.90
CA SER A 172 20.63 -5.98 -4.71
C SER A 172 19.14 -5.94 -5.06
N ALA A 173 18.56 -4.74 -5.14
CA ALA A 173 17.20 -4.56 -5.64
C ALA A 173 17.02 -5.11 -7.06
N ASP A 174 18.07 -5.10 -7.88
CA ASP A 174 18.06 -5.67 -9.24
C ASP A 174 17.75 -7.18 -9.22
N ALA A 175 18.11 -7.89 -8.15
CA ALA A 175 17.82 -9.31 -7.99
C ALA A 175 16.32 -9.60 -7.97
N MET A 176 15.50 -8.65 -7.52
CA MET A 176 14.05 -8.82 -7.52
C MET A 176 13.49 -8.81 -8.95
N TRP A 177 14.00 -7.94 -9.82
CA TRP A 177 13.47 -7.70 -11.17
C TRP A 177 14.13 -8.57 -12.24
N ASP A 178 15.46 -8.63 -12.24
CA ASP A 178 16.22 -9.22 -13.36
C ASP A 178 16.44 -10.72 -13.20
N ALA A 179 16.39 -11.22 -11.96
CA ALA A 179 16.68 -12.61 -11.64
C ALA A 179 15.43 -13.47 -11.43
N GLY A 180 14.22 -12.88 -11.44
CA GLY A 180 12.99 -13.54 -10.96
C GLY A 180 12.98 -13.72 -9.44
N GLY A 181 13.48 -12.72 -8.71
CA GLY A 181 13.55 -12.77 -7.25
C GLY A 181 12.17 -12.71 -6.60
N PHE A 182 11.23 -11.96 -7.19
CA PHE A 182 9.84 -11.91 -6.71
C PHE A 182 9.17 -13.28 -6.70
N GLU A 183 9.28 -14.02 -7.81
CA GLU A 183 8.68 -15.34 -7.95
C GLU A 183 9.26 -16.31 -6.92
N ARG A 184 10.57 -16.27 -6.68
CA ARG A 184 11.22 -17.13 -5.66
C ARG A 184 10.79 -16.81 -4.25
N VAL A 185 10.68 -15.52 -3.92
CA VAL A 185 10.21 -15.07 -2.61
C VAL A 185 8.74 -15.47 -2.42
N HIS A 186 7.91 -15.28 -3.44
CA HIS A 186 6.51 -15.69 -3.43
C HIS A 186 6.37 -17.21 -3.26
N GLU A 187 7.09 -18.02 -4.05
CA GLU A 187 7.12 -19.48 -3.94
C GLU A 187 7.56 -19.95 -2.55
N ALA A 188 8.59 -19.31 -1.98
CA ALA A 188 9.09 -19.62 -0.65
C ALA A 188 8.02 -19.42 0.43
N LEU A 189 7.29 -18.30 0.37
CA LEU A 189 6.20 -18.00 1.31
C LEU A 189 4.95 -18.83 1.05
N ALA A 190 4.59 -19.07 -0.21
CA ALA A 190 3.46 -19.92 -0.58
C ALA A 190 3.67 -21.37 -0.08
N ALA A 191 4.90 -21.86 -0.11
CA ALA A 191 5.26 -23.19 0.39
C ALA A 191 5.04 -23.36 1.90
N THR A 192 5.02 -22.28 2.69
CA THR A 192 4.67 -22.32 4.12
C THR A 192 3.16 -22.30 4.36
N GLY A 193 2.36 -22.16 3.30
CA GLY A 193 0.90 -22.00 3.38
C GLY A 193 0.46 -20.56 3.66
N LEU A 194 1.38 -19.59 3.57
CA LEU A 194 1.05 -18.19 3.74
C LEU A 194 0.08 -17.73 2.64
N ARG A 195 -0.94 -16.96 3.04
CA ARG A 195 -1.92 -16.38 2.11
C ARG A 195 -1.93 -14.87 2.10
N ARG A 196 -1.50 -14.25 3.20
CA ARG A 196 -1.55 -12.81 3.40
C ARG A 196 -0.26 -12.31 4.03
N VAL A 197 0.10 -11.09 3.68
CA VAL A 197 1.31 -10.43 4.12
C VAL A 197 0.94 -9.11 4.78
N VAL A 198 1.55 -8.85 5.92
CA VAL A 198 1.52 -7.57 6.62
C VAL A 198 2.57 -6.69 5.95
N GLU A 199 2.16 -5.51 5.49
CA GLU A 199 3.03 -4.46 4.96
C GLU A 199 3.02 -3.24 5.88
N ILE A 200 4.20 -2.83 6.31
CA ILE A 200 4.42 -1.61 7.09
C ILE A 200 5.29 -0.68 6.26
N ARG A 201 4.78 0.53 5.98
CA ARG A 201 5.49 1.56 5.20
C ARG A 201 6.05 2.64 6.11
N GLU A 202 7.17 3.23 5.69
CA GLU A 202 7.74 4.41 6.34
C GLU A 202 6.80 5.61 6.27
N HIS A 203 6.41 5.97 5.05
CA HIS A 203 5.57 7.10 4.75
C HIS A 203 4.89 6.91 3.40
N GLY A 204 3.94 7.78 3.07
CA GLY A 204 3.24 7.74 1.79
C GLY A 204 2.11 6.73 1.81
N ASP A 205 2.34 5.55 1.24
CA ASP A 205 1.32 4.50 1.14
C ASP A 205 0.91 3.97 2.52
N PRO A 206 -0.37 3.59 2.70
CA PRO A 206 -0.84 3.07 3.98
C PRO A 206 -0.21 1.70 4.28
N SER A 207 0.04 1.44 5.55
CA SER A 207 0.34 0.09 6.03
C SER A 207 -0.93 -0.78 5.96
N CYS A 208 -0.81 -2.03 5.56
CA CYS A 208 -1.96 -2.88 5.27
C CYS A 208 -1.68 -4.38 5.40
N LEU A 209 -2.75 -5.17 5.40
CA LEU A 209 -2.74 -6.61 5.15
C LEU A 209 -3.15 -6.84 3.69
N LEU A 210 -2.33 -7.54 2.91
CA LEU A 210 -2.56 -7.82 1.49
C LEU A 210 -2.55 -9.34 1.22
N ASP A 211 -3.18 -9.77 0.14
CA ASP A 211 -2.98 -11.14 -0.39
C ASP A 211 -1.52 -11.33 -0.82
N LEU A 212 -1.00 -12.55 -0.68
CA LEU A 212 0.37 -12.90 -1.07
C LEU A 212 0.64 -12.62 -2.56
N ASP A 213 -0.37 -12.72 -3.43
CA ASP A 213 -0.22 -12.42 -4.86
C ASP A 213 0.06 -10.94 -5.16
N GLU A 214 -0.27 -10.04 -4.21
CA GLU A 214 0.03 -8.61 -4.29
C GLU A 214 1.37 -8.25 -3.61
N PHE A 215 2.06 -9.23 -3.03
CA PHE A 215 3.30 -9.01 -2.30
C PHE A 215 4.47 -8.79 -3.26
N ALA A 216 5.07 -7.61 -3.19
CA ALA A 216 6.28 -7.26 -3.92
C ALA A 216 7.25 -6.47 -3.01
N PRO A 217 8.24 -7.13 -2.35
CA PRO A 217 9.19 -6.47 -1.46
C PRO A 217 10.18 -5.61 -2.27
N SER A 218 9.77 -4.40 -2.60
CA SER A 218 10.56 -3.44 -3.38
C SER A 218 10.38 -2.02 -2.88
N TYR A 219 11.42 -1.21 -3.12
CA TYR A 219 11.40 0.20 -2.81
C TYR A 219 10.57 0.95 -3.86
N THR A 220 9.46 1.55 -3.44
CA THR A 220 8.51 2.26 -4.30
C THR A 220 8.53 3.77 -4.06
N GLY A 221 9.65 4.29 -3.52
CA GLY A 221 9.78 5.68 -3.08
C GLY A 221 9.60 5.87 -1.57
N ALA A 222 9.30 4.81 -0.84
CA ALA A 222 9.33 4.73 0.62
C ALA A 222 9.84 3.35 1.05
N GLU A 223 10.54 3.30 2.17
CA GLU A 223 10.97 2.03 2.74
C GLU A 223 9.76 1.20 3.17
N GLY A 224 9.86 -0.12 3.03
CA GLY A 224 8.80 -1.06 3.33
C GLY A 224 9.32 -2.26 4.10
N ILE A 225 8.48 -2.77 5.00
CA ILE A 225 8.71 -3.99 5.77
C ILE A 225 7.53 -4.91 5.55
N TRP A 226 7.84 -6.19 5.36
CA TRP A 226 6.83 -7.23 5.19
C TRP A 226 7.08 -8.41 6.11
N THR A 227 6.00 -8.97 6.66
CA THR A 227 6.01 -10.13 7.56
C THR A 227 4.60 -10.75 7.64
N ASP A 228 4.38 -11.65 8.60
CA ASP A 228 3.06 -12.16 8.98
C ASP A 228 2.87 -12.14 10.51
N ASP A 229 1.77 -12.72 11.00
CA ASP A 229 1.46 -12.80 12.43
C ASP A 229 2.45 -13.62 13.27
N THR A 230 3.26 -14.49 12.65
CA THR A 230 4.26 -15.30 13.36
C THR A 230 5.52 -14.50 13.66
N LEU A 231 5.84 -13.53 12.80
CA LEU A 231 7.10 -12.79 12.80
C LEU A 231 8.35 -13.70 12.66
N ASP A 232 8.18 -14.92 12.13
CA ASP A 232 9.28 -15.87 11.91
C ASP A 232 10.11 -15.56 10.66
N TRP A 233 9.65 -14.59 9.86
CA TRP A 233 10.36 -14.03 8.72
C TRP A 233 10.13 -12.53 8.62
N ILE A 234 11.03 -11.86 7.89
CA ILE A 234 10.89 -10.44 7.56
C ILE A 234 11.49 -10.22 6.16
N ALA A 235 10.88 -9.32 5.40
CA ALA A 235 11.49 -8.70 4.23
C ALA A 235 11.54 -7.18 4.43
N TYR A 236 12.57 -6.53 3.93
CA TYR A 236 12.77 -5.09 4.02
C TYR A 236 13.37 -4.57 2.73
N ALA A 237 12.81 -3.49 2.19
CA ALA A 237 13.33 -2.84 0.99
C ALA A 237 13.70 -1.40 1.30
N SER A 238 14.93 -1.02 0.95
CA SER A 238 15.53 0.27 1.29
C SER A 238 15.77 1.15 0.07
N HIS A 239 15.85 2.45 0.32
CA HIS A 239 16.33 3.45 -0.65
C HIS A 239 17.79 3.22 -1.09
N GLU A 240 18.55 2.40 -0.36
CA GLU A 240 19.93 1.99 -0.70
C GLU A 240 20.01 0.94 -1.82
N SER A 241 18.92 0.72 -2.55
CA SER A 241 18.82 -0.29 -3.63
C SER A 241 19.15 -1.70 -3.13
N SER A 242 18.71 -2.02 -1.91
CA SER A 242 18.85 -3.32 -1.28
C SER A 242 17.49 -3.88 -0.88
N VAL A 243 17.41 -5.21 -0.88
CA VAL A 243 16.34 -5.96 -0.24
C VAL A 243 16.96 -6.95 0.73
N ALA A 244 16.51 -6.91 1.97
CA ALA A 244 16.98 -7.76 3.04
C ALA A 244 15.88 -8.71 3.49
N PHE A 245 16.24 -9.95 3.75
CA PHE A 245 15.37 -11.02 4.22
C PHE A 245 15.93 -11.59 5.52
N GLY A 246 15.08 -11.87 6.50
CA GLY A 246 15.47 -12.48 7.77
C GLY A 246 14.67 -13.75 8.08
N GLY A 247 15.22 -14.57 8.98
CA GLY A 247 14.54 -15.74 9.53
C GLY A 247 14.31 -16.86 8.53
N THR A 248 13.16 -17.52 8.64
CA THR A 248 12.82 -18.70 7.83
C THR A 248 12.82 -18.41 6.32
N LEU A 249 12.48 -17.18 5.92
CA LEU A 249 12.54 -16.76 4.52
C LEU A 249 13.99 -16.69 4.01
N ALA A 250 14.89 -16.09 4.79
CA ALA A 250 16.31 -16.01 4.42
C ALA A 250 16.95 -17.41 4.32
N GLU A 251 16.62 -18.31 5.25
CA GLU A 251 17.05 -19.71 5.21
C GLU A 251 16.56 -20.42 3.95
N HIS A 252 15.27 -20.29 3.62
CA HIS A 252 14.69 -20.92 2.45
C HIS A 252 15.35 -20.42 1.16
N LEU A 253 15.47 -19.10 0.98
CA LEU A 253 16.06 -18.50 -0.21
C LEU A 253 17.51 -18.93 -0.43
N ARG A 254 18.31 -19.06 0.64
CA ARG A 254 19.70 -19.58 0.54
C ARG A 254 19.76 -21.01 0.01
N THR A 255 18.73 -21.82 0.26
CA THR A 255 18.68 -23.22 -0.19
C THR A 255 18.09 -23.40 -1.59
N SER A 256 17.15 -22.54 -1.99
CA SER A 256 16.38 -22.72 -3.23
C SER A 256 16.81 -21.78 -4.37
N TRP A 257 17.43 -20.64 -4.06
CA TRP A 257 17.83 -19.67 -5.07
C TRP A 257 19.24 -19.98 -5.60
N ALA A 258 19.29 -20.69 -6.73
CA ALA A 258 20.54 -20.90 -7.47
C ALA A 258 21.19 -19.56 -7.87
N ASP A 259 22.51 -19.47 -7.73
CA ASP A 259 23.30 -18.27 -8.07
C ASP A 259 23.01 -17.03 -7.19
N LEU A 260 22.40 -17.22 -6.01
CA LEU A 260 22.15 -16.13 -5.05
C LEU A 260 23.41 -15.30 -4.70
N ALA A 261 24.58 -15.94 -4.72
CA ALA A 261 25.87 -15.28 -4.46
C ALA A 261 26.18 -14.16 -5.47
N ASP A 262 25.68 -14.25 -6.70
CA ASP A 262 25.90 -13.24 -7.76
C ASP A 262 25.08 -11.97 -7.52
N TRP A 263 24.08 -12.04 -6.63
CA TRP A 263 23.12 -10.98 -6.35
C TRP A 263 23.36 -10.30 -5.00
N GLY A 264 24.43 -10.68 -4.29
CA GLY A 264 24.79 -10.07 -3.01
C GLY A 264 24.91 -8.55 -3.13
N TRP A 265 24.30 -7.83 -2.19
CA TRP A 265 24.41 -6.37 -2.17
C TRP A 265 25.83 -5.93 -1.80
N VAL A 266 26.32 -4.90 -2.49
CA VAL A 266 27.59 -4.23 -2.20
C VAL A 266 27.32 -2.75 -2.00
N ALA A 267 27.81 -2.21 -0.88
CA ALA A 267 27.63 -0.80 -0.54
C ALA A 267 28.09 0.11 -1.66
N ILE A 268 27.33 1.17 -1.92
CA ILE A 268 27.59 2.10 -3.03
C ILE A 268 28.99 2.74 -2.96
N TRP A 269 29.55 2.85 -1.75
CA TRP A 269 30.90 3.38 -1.47
C TRP A 269 32.02 2.37 -1.78
N ASP A 270 31.69 1.08 -1.84
CA ASP A 270 32.61 -0.03 -2.12
C ASP A 270 32.51 -0.54 -3.56
N GLN A 271 31.59 0.02 -4.36
CA GLN A 271 31.49 -0.31 -5.77
C GLN A 271 32.68 0.31 -6.53
N PRO A 272 33.39 -0.47 -7.39
CA PRO A 272 34.45 0.09 -8.21
C PRO A 272 33.88 1.20 -9.09
N ALA A 273 34.56 2.35 -9.14
CA ALA A 273 34.18 3.45 -10.01
C ALA A 273 34.03 2.93 -11.46
N LYS A 274 32.84 3.10 -12.03
CA LYS A 274 32.57 2.78 -13.44
C LYS A 274 33.34 3.71 -14.38
#